data_AF-A0A9P8EV21-F1
#
_entry.id   AF-A0A9P8EV21-F1
#
_cell.length_a   1.000
_cell.length_b   1.000
_cell.length_c   1.000
_cell.angle_alpha   90.00
_cell.angle_beta   90.00
_cell.angle_gamma   90.00
#
_symmetry.space_group_name_H-M   'P 1'
#
loop_
_entity.id
_entity.type
_entity.pdbx_description
1 polymer ?
#
loop_
_entity_poly.entity_id
_entity_poly.type
_entity_poly.pdbx_seq_one_letter_code
_entity_poly.pdbx_strand_id
1 'polypeptide(L)'
;MFYRPGKDDHGLPHDPFKACVVPRAIGWISTVSGDGKANLAPYSQFNNLTFDPPYVMFSSNQTAEGLRKDTVVNAEEYKHFVWNLATYPLREAMNITAEQFPYGIDEFERAGLTKEKAQLSKVPMVQQSPVKFECSYHSTVRLPGNAPMGTVDIIIGKVEAIHVSDDVLTDGMIDVRKTQPIARCGYYQYTVVRDTFEMKISGMSEATLNGLEGNPAKVVSYQVPEHADDGNETSAPAQGLSQPTFVGQNSLPSLVNTTPCADGSPADDMRHALGLQNTWDVYPYLERSPAYDLAKEVSLLVPAHQDVLRRYSQCYQNIVWHFYPHVVDAQELESLICVYLDRSSARETSGKPIFSSPITQLDIARTSLMLAVLASGVHFSDQPPYHRKTLSQEYARRAFHCARLSNFLLRPNLEIIQALLVLGHVLQNNGQAEASWALLGTTIRLAQSLGLHSAQHAEGLPSEVKTSRYKTCEAELANLAMDNFGNIEWGWDPYDNDHFGADLSMQSFLDL
;
A
#
# COMPACT_ATOMS: atom_id res chain seq x y z
N MET A 1 23.65 32.11 3.75
CA MET A 1 24.27 30.99 4.50
C MET A 1 23.78 29.71 3.88
N PHE A 2 24.65 28.72 3.71
CA PHE A 2 24.31 27.40 3.21
C PHE A 2 24.99 26.38 4.13
N TYR A 3 24.25 25.35 4.53
CA TYR A 3 24.79 24.21 5.29
C TYR A 3 23.94 22.99 4.98
N ARG A 4 24.58 21.82 4.90
CA ARG A 4 23.91 20.52 4.87
C ARG A 4 23.76 20.04 6.33
N PRO A 5 22.53 19.81 6.84
CA PRO A 5 22.32 19.33 8.19
C PRO A 5 23.12 18.06 8.47
N GLY A 6 23.84 18.02 9.60
CA GLY A 6 24.68 16.90 9.99
C GLY A 6 25.97 16.70 9.18
N LYS A 7 26.28 17.57 8.20
CA LYS A 7 27.53 17.50 7.40
C LYS A 7 28.36 18.77 7.47
N ASP A 8 27.73 19.95 7.35
CA ASP A 8 28.43 21.23 7.37
C ASP A 8 28.09 22.00 8.66
N ASP A 9 29.06 22.75 9.19
CA ASP A 9 28.83 23.70 10.30
C ASP A 9 28.19 24.99 9.77
N HIS A 10 27.08 25.40 10.38
CA HIS A 10 26.39 26.64 10.04
C HIS A 10 26.96 27.87 10.76
N GLY A 11 27.85 27.72 11.74
CA GLY A 11 28.54 28.83 12.41
C GLY A 11 27.65 29.72 13.29
N LEU A 12 26.50 29.21 13.75
CA LEU A 12 25.56 29.93 14.63
C LEU A 12 25.55 29.27 16.02
N PRO A 13 25.27 30.03 17.10
CA PRO A 13 25.24 29.49 18.46
C PRO A 13 24.07 28.50 18.71
N HIS A 14 23.03 28.54 17.88
CA HIS A 14 21.88 27.65 17.94
C HIS A 14 21.50 27.20 16.54
N ASP A 15 21.02 25.96 16.42
CA ASP A 15 20.58 25.39 15.14
C ASP A 15 19.35 26.14 14.60
N PRO A 16 19.44 26.76 13.40
CA PRO A 16 18.34 27.53 12.83
C PRO A 16 17.21 26.67 12.25
N PHE A 17 17.39 25.36 12.06
CA PHE A 17 16.44 24.48 11.36
C PHE A 17 15.01 24.59 11.90
N LYS A 18 14.85 24.51 13.23
CA LYS A 18 13.52 24.60 13.87
C LYS A 18 12.93 26.02 13.83
N ALA A 19 13.72 27.03 13.50
CA ALA A 19 13.26 28.41 13.36
C ALA A 19 12.84 28.74 11.91
N CYS A 20 13.18 27.92 10.93
CA CYS A 20 12.85 28.15 9.52
C CYS A 20 11.38 27.82 9.16
N VAL A 21 10.74 26.92 9.90
CA VAL A 21 9.33 26.53 9.69
C VAL A 21 8.53 26.96 10.91
N VAL A 22 7.96 28.17 10.83
CA VAL A 22 7.22 28.85 11.91
C VAL A 22 6.10 29.73 11.33
N PRO A 23 5.04 30.04 12.11
CA PRO A 23 4.72 29.45 13.41
C PRO A 23 4.14 28.03 13.27
N ARG A 24 4.47 27.12 14.19
CA ARG A 24 3.94 25.75 14.20
C ARG A 24 2.78 25.64 15.18
N ALA A 25 1.66 25.12 14.70
CA ALA A 25 0.54 24.77 15.55
C ALA A 25 0.97 23.77 16.63
N ILE A 26 0.36 23.86 17.81
CA ILE A 26 0.64 22.97 18.93
C ILE A 26 -0.44 21.89 18.96
N GLY A 27 -0.03 20.64 18.83
CA GLY A 27 -0.84 19.49 19.12
C GLY A 27 -0.90 19.29 20.62
N TRP A 28 -1.93 19.79 21.31
CA TRP A 28 -2.09 19.54 22.75
C TRP A 28 -2.96 18.30 22.95
N ILE A 29 -2.27 17.15 23.04
CA ILE A 29 -2.87 15.83 22.87
C ILE A 29 -3.16 15.21 24.23
N SER A 30 -4.42 14.86 24.47
CA SER A 30 -4.81 14.01 25.57
C SER A 30 -5.04 12.57 25.12
N THR A 31 -4.70 11.64 26.00
CA THR A 31 -4.82 10.19 25.81
C THR A 31 -5.18 9.52 27.13
N VAL A 32 -5.52 8.24 27.08
CA VAL A 32 -5.72 7.41 28.26
C VAL A 32 -4.90 6.12 28.13
N SER A 33 -4.24 5.70 29.20
CA SER A 33 -3.50 4.42 29.23
C SER A 33 -4.46 3.22 29.31
N GLY A 34 -3.93 2.01 29.09
CA GLY A 34 -4.68 0.76 29.29
C GLY A 34 -5.30 0.63 30.69
N ASP A 35 -4.65 1.20 31.70
CA ASP A 35 -5.13 1.23 33.10
C ASP A 35 -6.14 2.35 33.39
N GLY A 36 -6.54 3.13 32.39
CA GLY A 36 -7.51 4.21 32.52
C GLY A 36 -6.95 5.54 33.07
N LYS A 37 -5.62 5.70 33.14
CA LYS A 37 -4.99 6.94 33.59
C LYS A 37 -4.92 7.96 32.46
N ALA A 38 -5.27 9.21 32.74
CA ALA A 38 -5.20 10.27 31.74
C ALA A 38 -3.76 10.78 31.57
N ASN A 39 -3.42 11.15 30.35
CA ASN A 39 -2.18 11.82 29.99
C ASN A 39 -2.49 13.04 29.12
N LEU A 40 -1.77 14.14 29.27
CA LEU A 40 -1.86 15.34 28.41
C LEU A 40 -0.47 15.90 28.12
N ALA A 41 -0.13 16.10 26.85
CA ALA A 41 1.18 16.62 26.45
C ALA A 41 1.12 17.49 25.17
N PRO A 42 1.95 18.54 25.06
CA PRO A 42 2.03 19.38 23.88
C PRO A 42 3.10 18.92 22.88
N TYR A 43 2.74 18.93 21.59
CA TYR A 43 3.58 18.55 20.46
C TYR A 43 3.64 19.68 19.44
N SER A 44 4.82 20.28 19.24
CA SER A 44 4.98 21.37 18.27
C SER A 44 5.12 20.91 16.80
N GLN A 45 5.12 19.61 16.57
CA GLN A 45 5.11 18.99 15.25
C GLN A 45 3.71 18.41 15.00
N PHE A 46 2.73 19.30 14.82
CA PHE A 46 1.33 18.97 14.59
C PHE A 46 0.82 19.67 13.34
N ASN A 47 -0.04 18.99 12.57
CA ASN A 47 -0.75 19.60 11.45
C ASN A 47 -2.05 18.86 11.10
N ASN A 48 -2.98 19.53 10.42
CA ASN A 48 -4.04 18.86 9.67
C ASN A 48 -3.50 18.32 8.34
N LEU A 49 -4.13 17.27 7.79
CA LEU A 49 -3.64 16.56 6.59
C LEU A 49 -4.61 16.66 5.41
N THR A 50 -5.85 16.23 5.60
CA THR A 50 -6.93 16.31 4.62
C THR A 50 -8.22 16.76 5.32
N PHE A 51 -9.20 17.20 4.54
CA PHE A 51 -10.46 17.76 5.02
C PHE A 51 -11.65 16.82 4.80
N ASP A 52 -11.54 15.86 3.87
CA ASP A 52 -12.59 14.88 3.58
C ASP A 52 -12.01 13.48 3.27
N PRO A 53 -12.10 12.50 4.20
CA PRO A 53 -12.47 12.71 5.60
C PRO A 53 -11.34 13.46 6.35
N PRO A 54 -11.64 14.18 7.44
CA PRO A 54 -10.66 15.01 8.13
C PRO A 54 -9.62 14.17 8.89
N TYR A 55 -8.32 14.47 8.68
CA TYR A 55 -7.21 13.82 9.38
C TYR A 55 -6.25 14.84 10.00
N VAL A 56 -5.64 14.47 11.12
CA VAL A 56 -4.57 15.21 11.80
C VAL A 56 -3.37 14.32 12.08
N MET A 57 -2.20 14.92 12.27
CA MET A 57 -1.01 14.22 12.73
C MET A 57 -0.29 14.94 13.86
N PHE A 58 0.43 14.18 14.69
CA PHE A 58 1.47 14.71 15.56
C PHE A 58 2.71 13.82 15.52
N SER A 59 3.90 14.42 15.65
CA SER A 59 5.16 13.69 15.74
C SER A 59 5.73 13.72 17.16
N SER A 60 6.19 12.56 17.63
CA SER A 60 6.76 12.36 18.96
C SER A 60 8.13 11.72 18.88
N ASN A 61 9.16 12.41 19.39
CA ASN A 61 10.49 11.84 19.57
C ASN A 61 10.51 10.91 20.78
N GLN A 62 11.44 9.96 20.82
CA GLN A 62 11.72 9.19 22.02
C GLN A 62 12.33 10.08 23.13
N THR A 63 12.30 9.57 24.37
CA THR A 63 13.03 10.18 25.48
C THR A 63 14.54 10.02 25.29
N ALA A 64 15.34 10.68 26.13
CA ALA A 64 16.80 10.57 26.07
C ALA A 64 17.30 9.14 26.34
N GLU A 65 16.49 8.31 26.99
CA GLU A 65 16.70 6.90 27.29
C GLU A 65 16.22 5.97 26.15
N GLY A 66 15.75 6.52 25.03
CA GLY A 66 15.24 5.75 23.89
C GLY A 66 13.84 5.17 24.11
N LEU A 67 13.09 5.66 25.11
CA LEU A 67 11.74 5.17 25.39
C LEU A 67 10.69 5.96 24.59
N ARG A 68 9.63 5.27 24.19
CA ARG A 68 8.48 5.91 23.55
C ARG A 68 7.67 6.68 24.60
N LYS A 69 7.16 7.85 24.23
CA LYS A 69 6.31 8.65 25.13
C LYS A 69 4.94 8.01 25.33
N ASP A 70 4.39 8.22 26.53
CA ASP A 70 3.09 7.71 26.98
C ASP A 70 1.97 8.03 25.99
N THR A 71 1.90 9.26 25.45
CA THR A 71 0.89 9.64 24.46
C THR A 71 0.89 8.73 23.23
N VAL A 72 2.07 8.30 22.77
CA VAL A 72 2.19 7.43 21.58
C VAL A 72 1.69 6.04 21.90
N VAL A 73 2.15 5.47 23.01
CA VAL A 73 1.73 4.14 23.48
C VAL A 73 0.22 4.11 23.70
N ASN A 74 -0.30 5.11 24.40
CA ASN A 74 -1.72 5.23 24.70
C ASN A 74 -2.58 5.38 23.44
N ALA A 75 -2.16 6.20 22.46
CA ALA A 75 -2.89 6.36 21.21
C ALA A 75 -2.94 5.04 20.40
N GLU A 76 -1.85 4.28 20.41
CA GLU A 76 -1.79 2.98 19.74
C GLU A 76 -2.58 1.89 20.45
N GLU A 77 -2.57 1.85 21.78
CA GLU A 77 -3.28 0.83 22.55
C GLU A 77 -4.79 1.12 22.63
N TYR A 78 -5.16 2.34 23.02
CA TYR A 78 -6.55 2.75 23.22
C TYR A 78 -7.29 3.08 21.92
N LYS A 79 -6.54 3.29 20.83
CA LYS A 79 -7.04 3.64 19.48
C LYS A 79 -7.79 4.97 19.40
N HIS A 80 -7.72 5.81 20.42
CA HIS A 80 -8.31 7.15 20.42
C HIS A 80 -7.44 8.15 21.15
N PHE A 81 -7.47 9.39 20.70
CA PHE A 81 -6.86 10.53 21.37
C PHE A 81 -7.68 11.79 21.10
N VAL A 82 -7.44 12.85 21.87
CA VAL A 82 -8.11 14.14 21.67
C VAL A 82 -7.06 15.22 21.43
N TRP A 83 -7.29 16.04 20.42
CA TRP A 83 -6.55 17.29 20.25
C TRP A 83 -7.31 18.46 20.88
N ASN A 84 -6.61 19.29 21.64
CA ASN A 84 -7.15 20.49 22.28
C ASN A 84 -6.43 21.72 21.70
N LEU A 85 -7.17 22.76 21.34
CA LEU A 85 -6.57 24.01 20.89
C LEU A 85 -5.85 24.70 22.07
N ALA A 86 -4.52 24.79 21.98
CA ALA A 86 -3.75 25.57 22.95
C ALA A 86 -3.95 27.08 22.71
N THR A 87 -4.43 27.80 23.73
CA THR A 87 -4.74 29.23 23.66
C THR A 87 -3.84 30.06 24.59
N TYR A 88 -3.78 31.36 24.38
CA TYR A 88 -2.96 32.27 25.20
C TYR A 88 -3.34 32.30 26.69
N PRO A 89 -4.63 32.23 27.08
CA PRO A 89 -5.02 32.06 28.48
C PRO A 89 -4.53 30.75 29.10
N LEU A 90 -4.39 29.68 28.32
CA LEU A 90 -4.00 28.35 28.78
C LEU A 90 -2.49 28.07 28.64
N ARG A 91 -1.69 29.04 28.20
CA ARG A 91 -0.27 28.84 27.85
C ARG A 91 0.58 28.26 28.99
N GLU A 92 0.34 28.69 30.24
CA GLU A 92 1.12 28.24 31.39
C GLU A 92 0.78 26.78 31.73
N ALA A 93 -0.52 26.44 31.72
CA ALA A 93 -0.99 25.08 31.91
C ALA A 93 -0.46 24.15 30.81
N MET A 94 -0.52 24.58 29.54
CA MET A 94 0.07 23.84 28.42
C MET A 94 1.58 23.64 28.63
N ASN A 95 2.32 24.67 29.07
CA ASN A 95 3.76 24.55 29.33
C ASN A 95 4.08 23.60 30.49
N ILE A 96 3.27 23.57 31.56
CA ILE A 96 3.41 22.60 32.67
C ILE A 96 3.25 21.16 32.15
N THR A 97 2.31 20.92 31.23
CA THR A 97 2.12 19.58 30.62
C THR A 97 3.26 19.14 29.69
N ALA A 98 4.26 20.00 29.43
CA ALA A 98 5.45 19.63 28.65
C ALA A 98 6.58 19.03 29.50
N GLU A 99 6.49 19.13 30.83
CA GLU A 99 7.48 18.58 31.76
C GLU A 99 7.49 17.05 31.72
N GLN A 100 8.67 16.44 31.89
CA GLN A 100 8.79 14.98 31.96
C GLN A 100 8.39 14.50 33.36
N PHE A 101 7.19 13.95 33.49
CA PHE A 101 6.75 13.27 34.70
C PHE A 101 6.97 11.75 34.60
N PRO A 102 7.08 11.04 35.73
CA PRO A 102 7.04 9.58 35.75
C PRO A 102 5.75 9.04 35.14
N TYR A 103 5.83 7.84 34.56
CA TYR A 103 4.68 7.16 33.95
C TYR A 103 3.46 7.10 34.88
N GLY A 104 2.29 7.44 34.34
CA GLY A 104 1.02 7.34 35.04
C GLY A 104 0.76 8.45 36.06
N ILE A 105 1.48 9.56 35.99
CA ILE A 105 1.08 10.85 36.58
C ILE A 105 0.10 11.54 35.63
N ASP A 106 -0.90 12.21 36.19
CA ASP A 106 -1.95 12.87 35.42
C ASP A 106 -1.62 14.36 35.20
N GLU A 107 -1.23 14.74 33.98
CA GLU A 107 -0.82 16.12 33.70
C GLU A 107 -1.97 17.13 33.79
N PHE A 108 -3.23 16.71 33.65
CA PHE A 108 -4.36 17.63 33.86
C PHE A 108 -4.37 18.13 35.31
N GLU A 109 -4.17 17.23 36.28
CA GLU A 109 -4.14 17.59 37.69
C GLU A 109 -2.93 18.48 38.01
N ARG A 110 -1.76 18.17 37.43
CA ARG A 110 -0.54 18.97 37.59
C ARG A 110 -0.68 20.38 37.04
N ALA A 111 -1.36 20.52 35.90
CA ALA A 111 -1.59 21.80 35.25
C ALA A 111 -2.84 22.55 35.77
N GLY A 112 -3.58 21.99 36.73
CA GLY A 112 -4.80 22.60 37.28
C GLY A 112 -5.95 22.71 36.26
N LEU A 113 -6.03 21.77 35.32
CA LEU A 113 -7.02 21.75 34.24
C LEU A 113 -8.22 20.88 34.61
N THR A 114 -9.41 21.32 34.18
CA THR A 114 -10.63 20.55 34.38
C THR A 114 -10.81 19.58 33.22
N LYS A 115 -10.99 18.30 33.53
CA LYS A 115 -11.30 17.28 32.54
C LYS A 115 -12.76 17.36 32.13
N GLU A 116 -13.01 17.36 30.83
CA GLU A 116 -14.32 17.21 30.23
C GLU A 116 -14.40 15.85 29.54
N LYS A 117 -15.57 15.20 29.56
CA LYS A 117 -15.73 13.88 28.95
C LYS A 117 -15.96 14.01 27.44
N ALA A 118 -15.16 13.29 26.64
CA ALA A 118 -15.41 13.10 25.22
C ALA A 118 -16.75 12.36 24.95
N GLN A 119 -17.36 12.59 23.78
CA GLN A 119 -18.63 11.97 23.40
C GLN A 119 -18.44 10.56 22.82
N LEU A 120 -17.39 10.35 22.02
CA LEU A 120 -17.13 9.10 21.30
C LEU A 120 -16.10 8.21 22.00
N SER A 121 -15.33 8.74 22.95
CA SER A 121 -14.29 8.00 23.67
C SER A 121 -14.27 8.30 25.17
N LYS A 122 -13.44 7.57 25.95
CA LYS A 122 -13.20 7.89 27.37
C LYS A 122 -12.00 8.83 27.58
N VAL A 123 -11.37 9.31 26.50
CA VAL A 123 -10.24 10.23 26.60
C VAL A 123 -10.75 11.57 27.12
N PRO A 124 -10.17 12.13 28.21
CA PRO A 124 -10.60 13.42 28.71
C PRO A 124 -10.16 14.55 27.76
N MET A 125 -11.01 15.56 27.62
CA MET A 125 -10.74 16.81 26.92
C MET A 125 -10.42 17.91 27.92
N VAL A 126 -9.72 18.96 27.48
CA VAL A 126 -9.48 20.15 28.30
C VAL A 126 -10.73 21.03 28.25
N GLN A 127 -11.47 21.13 29.36
CA GLN A 127 -12.75 21.85 29.40
C GLN A 127 -12.61 23.29 28.89
N GLN A 128 -11.55 23.97 29.33
CA GLN A 128 -11.25 25.36 29.00
C GLN A 128 -10.82 25.59 27.55
N SER A 129 -10.51 24.53 26.78
CA SER A 129 -10.17 24.66 25.36
C SER A 129 -11.42 24.95 24.53
N PRO A 130 -11.45 26.04 23.73
CA PRO A 130 -12.64 26.41 22.97
C PRO A 130 -12.86 25.54 21.73
N VAL A 131 -11.82 24.83 21.25
CA VAL A 131 -11.92 23.89 20.12
C VAL A 131 -11.22 22.59 20.47
N LYS A 132 -11.88 21.46 20.21
CA LYS A 132 -11.39 20.11 20.52
C LYS A 132 -11.75 19.13 19.40
N PHE A 133 -10.84 18.23 19.04
CA PHE A 133 -11.09 17.16 18.07
C PHE A 133 -11.00 15.79 18.75
N GLU A 134 -12.05 14.99 18.65
CA GLU A 134 -12.01 13.57 19.00
C GLU A 134 -11.47 12.79 17.80
N CYS A 135 -10.36 12.08 18.01
CA CYS A 135 -9.65 11.40 16.93
C CYS A 135 -9.61 9.89 17.18
N SER A 136 -9.93 9.10 16.15
CA SER A 136 -9.61 7.68 16.09
C SER A 136 -8.20 7.51 15.55
N TYR A 137 -7.41 6.63 16.18
CA TYR A 137 -6.08 6.28 15.71
C TYR A 137 -6.17 5.57 14.36
N HIS A 138 -5.38 6.02 13.38
CA HIS A 138 -5.29 5.39 12.07
C HIS A 138 -4.01 4.58 11.94
N SER A 139 -2.85 5.21 12.07
CA SER A 139 -1.55 4.58 11.84
C SER A 139 -0.40 5.35 12.48
N THR A 140 0.71 4.66 12.71
CA THR A 140 2.01 5.26 13.09
C THR A 140 3.03 5.01 11.98
N VAL A 141 3.69 6.06 11.51
CA VAL A 141 4.87 5.97 10.65
C VAL A 141 6.10 6.28 11.49
N ARG A 142 7.09 5.39 11.50
CA ARG A 142 8.31 5.55 12.31
C ARG A 142 9.48 5.94 11.43
N LEU A 143 10.08 7.10 11.72
CA LEU A 143 11.28 7.58 11.04
C LEU A 143 12.54 7.30 11.87
N PRO A 144 13.64 6.83 11.24
CA PRO A 144 14.91 6.67 11.93
C PRO A 144 15.47 8.03 12.33
N GLY A 145 16.12 8.08 13.48
CA GLY A 145 16.84 9.25 13.94
C GLY A 145 18.07 8.87 14.75
N ASN A 146 18.95 9.84 14.93
CA ASN A 146 20.20 9.64 15.67
C ASN A 146 19.99 9.86 17.17
N ALA A 147 20.81 9.19 17.99
CA ALA A 147 20.87 9.46 19.43
C ALA A 147 21.13 10.97 19.70
N PRO A 148 20.55 11.56 20.76
CA PRO A 148 19.90 10.92 21.91
C PRO A 148 18.38 10.73 21.77
N MET A 149 17.74 11.26 20.73
CA MET A 149 16.27 11.27 20.60
C MET A 149 15.72 10.05 19.86
N GLY A 150 16.60 9.16 19.38
CA GLY A 150 16.24 7.90 18.73
C GLY A 150 15.36 8.10 17.52
N THR A 151 14.31 7.29 17.40
CA THR A 151 13.33 7.37 16.31
C THR A 151 12.25 8.42 16.57
N VAL A 152 11.58 8.85 15.51
CA VAL A 152 10.40 9.73 15.59
C VAL A 152 9.17 8.95 15.16
N ASP A 153 8.16 8.89 16.03
CA ASP A 153 6.85 8.32 15.71
C ASP A 153 5.93 9.42 15.20
N ILE A 154 5.41 9.28 13.98
CA ILE A 154 4.39 10.15 13.39
C ILE A 154 3.04 9.43 13.52
N ILE A 155 2.17 9.97 14.36
CA ILE A 155 0.86 9.41 14.64
C ILE A 155 -0.15 10.14 13.76
N ILE A 156 -0.96 9.38 13.02
CA ILE A 156 -2.05 9.88 12.19
C ILE A 156 -3.38 9.45 12.82
N GLY A 157 -4.31 10.39 12.97
CA GLY A 157 -5.65 10.12 13.46
C GLY A 157 -6.72 10.75 12.58
N LYS A 158 -7.83 10.04 12.41
CA LYS A 158 -9.03 10.54 11.73
C LYS A 158 -9.88 11.32 12.74
N VAL A 159 -10.31 12.52 12.39
CA VAL A 159 -11.19 13.34 13.23
C VAL A 159 -12.62 12.81 13.08
N GLU A 160 -13.19 12.30 14.16
CA GLU A 160 -14.55 11.72 14.17
C GLU A 160 -15.57 12.72 14.73
N ALA A 161 -15.16 13.61 15.64
CA ALA A 161 -16.02 14.68 16.15
C ALA A 161 -15.22 15.96 16.44
N ILE A 162 -15.90 17.10 16.30
CA ILE A 162 -15.35 18.43 16.56
C ILE A 162 -16.26 19.14 17.56
N HIS A 163 -15.66 19.67 18.62
CA HIS A 163 -16.32 20.54 19.60
C HIS A 163 -15.83 21.96 19.43
N VAL A 164 -16.75 22.91 19.29
CA VAL A 164 -16.47 24.34 19.18
C VAL A 164 -17.35 25.08 20.19
N SER A 165 -16.75 25.95 20.99
CA SER A 165 -17.48 26.85 21.90
C SER A 165 -18.16 27.96 21.11
N ASP A 166 -19.42 28.25 21.42
CA ASP A 166 -20.17 29.35 20.81
C ASP A 166 -19.53 30.72 21.05
N ASP A 167 -18.77 30.88 22.14
CA ASP A 167 -18.13 32.14 22.52
C ASP A 167 -17.08 32.60 21.50
N VAL A 168 -16.52 31.66 20.73
CA VAL A 168 -15.49 31.95 19.72
C VAL A 168 -16.05 32.04 18.31
N LEU A 169 -17.38 31.99 18.15
CA LEU A 169 -18.05 32.19 16.87
C LEU A 169 -18.35 33.69 16.63
N THR A 170 -18.22 34.11 15.38
CA THR A 170 -18.69 35.40 14.87
C THR A 170 -19.29 35.15 13.49
N ASP A 171 -20.57 35.52 13.29
CA ASP A 171 -21.29 35.36 12.02
C ASP A 171 -21.25 33.93 11.44
N GLY A 172 -21.36 32.92 12.31
CA GLY A 172 -21.33 31.50 11.91
C GLY A 172 -19.95 30.95 11.54
N MET A 173 -18.88 31.73 11.74
CA MET A 173 -17.49 31.31 11.52
C MET A 173 -16.71 31.31 12.83
N ILE A 174 -15.66 30.48 12.91
CA ILE A 174 -14.70 30.56 14.01
C ILE A 174 -13.90 31.85 13.88
N ASP A 175 -14.04 32.74 14.86
CA ASP A 175 -13.24 33.94 14.98
C ASP A 175 -11.91 33.60 15.67
N VAL A 176 -10.88 33.37 14.87
CA VAL A 176 -9.53 33.00 15.35
C VAL A 176 -8.96 34.01 16.36
N ARG A 177 -9.38 35.28 16.29
CA ARG A 177 -8.92 36.31 17.22
C ARG A 177 -9.51 36.12 18.62
N LYS A 178 -10.72 35.55 18.71
CA LYS A 178 -11.36 35.19 19.99
C LYS A 178 -10.75 33.93 20.58
N THR A 179 -10.29 32.98 19.75
CA THR A 179 -9.61 31.77 20.26
C THR A 179 -8.20 32.06 20.77
N GLN A 180 -7.51 33.09 20.25
CA GLN A 180 -6.14 33.46 20.61
C GLN A 180 -5.18 32.25 20.66
N PRO A 181 -5.08 31.47 19.58
CA PRO A 181 -4.28 30.26 19.57
C PRO A 181 -2.80 30.63 19.71
N ILE A 182 -2.08 29.84 20.50
CA ILE A 182 -0.62 29.95 20.62
C ILE A 182 0.05 28.94 19.69
N ALA A 183 1.19 29.35 19.16
CA ALA A 183 1.99 28.54 18.26
C ALA A 183 3.46 28.58 18.68
N ARG A 184 4.18 27.49 18.43
CA ARG A 184 5.61 27.38 18.72
C ARG A 184 6.40 27.95 17.55
N CYS A 185 7.36 28.81 17.86
CA CYS A 185 8.30 29.35 16.87
C CYS A 185 9.64 28.60 16.94
N GLY A 186 10.72 29.28 16.61
CA GLY A 186 12.08 28.78 16.84
C GLY A 186 12.41 28.75 18.33
N TYR A 187 13.35 27.88 18.71
CA TYR A 187 13.91 27.83 20.06
C TYR A 187 12.81 27.69 21.14
N TYR A 188 12.82 28.53 22.16
CA TYR A 188 11.79 28.64 23.22
C TYR A 188 10.76 29.74 22.96
N GLN A 189 10.69 30.28 21.74
CA GLN A 189 9.79 31.37 21.40
C GLN A 189 8.39 30.85 21.08
N TYR A 190 7.39 31.61 21.51
CA TYR A 190 5.97 31.39 21.20
C TYR A 190 5.40 32.65 20.57
N THR A 191 4.39 32.47 19.73
CA THR A 191 3.55 33.55 19.20
C THR A 191 2.09 33.26 19.50
N VAL A 192 1.27 34.30 19.41
CA VAL A 192 -0.20 34.23 19.56
C VAL A 192 -0.84 34.92 18.37
N VAL A 193 -1.84 34.29 17.77
CA VAL A 193 -2.60 34.87 16.67
C VAL A 193 -3.66 35.82 17.25
N ARG A 194 -3.39 37.12 17.20
CA ARG A 194 -4.33 38.19 17.62
C ARG A 194 -5.02 38.88 16.45
N ASP A 195 -4.39 38.82 15.29
CA ASP A 195 -4.82 39.52 14.09
C ASP A 195 -4.83 38.55 12.90
N THR A 196 -5.77 38.77 12.00
CA THR A 196 -5.91 38.03 10.74
C THR A 196 -6.19 39.03 9.62
N PHE A 197 -5.80 38.67 8.41
CA PHE A 197 -6.15 39.43 7.20
C PHE A 197 -6.58 38.44 6.12
N GLU A 198 -7.47 38.88 5.25
CA GLU A 198 -8.03 38.04 4.20
C GLU A 198 -7.20 38.12 2.93
N MET A 199 -6.88 36.97 2.34
CA MET A 199 -6.26 36.88 1.02
C MET A 199 -7.01 35.84 0.20
N LYS A 200 -7.69 36.29 -0.87
CA LYS A 200 -8.38 35.40 -1.81
C LYS A 200 -7.47 35.08 -2.99
N ILE A 201 -7.43 33.81 -3.36
CA ILE A 201 -6.68 33.38 -4.55
C ILE A 201 -7.46 33.84 -5.79
N SER A 202 -6.79 34.55 -6.70
CA SER A 202 -7.41 35.06 -7.92
C SER A 202 -7.55 33.96 -8.97
N GLY A 203 -8.71 33.88 -9.63
CA GLY A 203 -8.92 33.04 -10.83
C GLY A 203 -9.30 31.57 -10.61
N MET A 204 -9.65 31.16 -9.38
CA MET A 204 -10.15 29.80 -9.14
C MET A 204 -11.65 29.65 -9.47
N SER A 205 -12.02 28.47 -9.97
CA SER A 205 -13.42 28.10 -10.19
C SER A 205 -14.13 27.85 -8.84
N GLU A 206 -15.44 28.07 -8.83
CA GLU A 206 -16.28 27.89 -7.64
C GLU A 206 -16.24 26.45 -7.11
N ALA A 207 -16.10 25.47 -8.00
CA ALA A 207 -15.94 24.06 -7.64
C ALA A 207 -14.64 23.79 -6.87
N THR A 208 -13.52 24.40 -7.26
CA THR A 208 -12.23 24.22 -6.56
C THR A 208 -12.25 24.89 -5.19
N LEU A 209 -12.92 26.04 -5.07
CA LEU A 209 -13.10 26.71 -3.77
C LEU A 209 -13.95 25.87 -2.81
N ASN A 210 -15.04 25.25 -3.31
CA ASN A 210 -15.90 24.38 -2.51
C ASN A 210 -15.16 23.12 -2.01
N GLY A 211 -14.29 22.52 -2.84
CA GLY A 211 -13.46 21.38 -2.43
C GLY A 211 -12.43 21.74 -1.35
N LEU A 212 -11.88 22.97 -1.39
CA LEU A 212 -10.93 23.45 -0.38
C LEU A 212 -11.59 23.85 0.95
N GLU A 213 -12.89 24.14 0.95
CA GLU A 213 -13.65 24.47 2.17
C GLU A 213 -13.79 23.25 3.10
N GLY A 214 -13.74 22.02 2.56
CA GLY A 214 -13.88 20.79 3.34
C GLY A 214 -15.31 20.53 3.83
N ASN A 215 -16.32 21.17 3.24
CA ASN A 215 -17.73 20.93 3.56
C ASN A 215 -18.29 19.78 2.69
N PRO A 216 -18.56 18.59 3.25
CA PRO A 216 -19.01 17.43 2.47
C PRO A 216 -20.35 17.68 1.76
N ALA A 217 -21.23 18.50 2.33
CA ALA A 217 -22.54 18.81 1.73
C ALA A 217 -22.42 19.63 0.44
N LYS A 218 -21.37 20.44 0.28
CA LYS A 218 -21.13 21.24 -0.93
C LYS A 218 -20.48 20.42 -2.03
N VAL A 219 -19.70 19.39 -1.68
CA VAL A 219 -19.08 18.45 -2.64
C VAL A 219 -20.16 17.61 -3.35
N VAL A 220 -21.26 17.27 -2.67
CA VAL A 220 -22.36 16.45 -3.20
C VAL A 220 -23.20 17.16 -4.29
N SER A 221 -23.14 18.49 -4.39
CA SER A 221 -23.98 19.28 -5.32
C SER A 221 -23.55 19.22 -6.79
N TYR A 222 -22.45 18.53 -7.11
CA TYR A 222 -21.99 18.31 -8.48
C TYR A 222 -22.47 16.93 -8.98
N GLN A 223 -23.70 16.86 -9.48
CA GLN A 223 -24.25 15.65 -10.10
C GLN A 223 -23.90 15.59 -11.59
N VAL A 224 -23.28 14.48 -12.01
CA VAL A 224 -23.19 14.09 -13.43
C VAL A 224 -24.61 13.69 -13.89
N PRO A 225 -25.08 14.06 -15.10
CA PRO A 225 -26.45 13.75 -15.52
C PRO A 225 -26.67 12.24 -15.68
N GLU A 226 -27.64 11.68 -14.95
CA GLU A 226 -28.08 10.28 -15.06
C GLU A 226 -29.03 10.07 -16.26
N HIS A 227 -28.86 8.94 -16.97
CA HIS A 227 -29.82 8.41 -17.94
C HIS A 227 -30.51 7.17 -17.35
N ALA A 228 -31.80 7.03 -17.65
CA ALA A 228 -32.79 6.23 -16.93
C ALA A 228 -32.93 4.75 -17.37
N ASP A 229 -33.39 3.93 -16.41
CA ASP A 229 -34.08 2.61 -16.47
C ASP A 229 -33.31 1.40 -17.07
N ASP A 230 -33.56 0.13 -16.70
CA ASP A 230 -34.76 -0.51 -16.18
C ASP A 230 -34.42 -1.88 -15.53
N GLY A 231 -35.15 -2.25 -14.46
CA GLY A 231 -35.61 -3.60 -14.12
C GLY A 231 -34.69 -4.84 -13.94
N ASN A 232 -34.36 -5.16 -12.68
CA ASN A 232 -34.59 -6.44 -11.96
C ASN A 232 -33.89 -7.76 -12.39
N GLU A 233 -33.00 -8.31 -11.55
CA GLU A 233 -33.00 -9.73 -11.10
C GLU A 233 -31.89 -10.04 -10.04
N THR A 234 -32.24 -10.85 -9.03
CA THR A 234 -31.49 -11.13 -7.78
C THR A 234 -30.51 -12.30 -7.86
N SER A 235 -29.28 -12.18 -7.33
CA SER A 235 -28.49 -13.33 -6.85
C SER A 235 -27.41 -12.97 -5.80
N ALA A 236 -27.14 -13.91 -4.87
CA ALA A 236 -26.50 -13.75 -3.55
C ALA A 236 -24.95 -13.71 -3.54
N PRO A 237 -24.30 -13.10 -2.51
CA PRO A 237 -22.84 -12.92 -2.47
C PRO A 237 -22.09 -14.15 -1.93
N ALA A 238 -20.96 -14.45 -2.57
CA ALA A 238 -20.01 -15.49 -2.17
C ALA A 238 -19.23 -15.08 -0.91
N GLN A 239 -19.19 -15.99 0.07
CA GLN A 239 -18.50 -15.83 1.34
C GLN A 239 -16.99 -16.08 1.21
N GLY A 240 -16.19 -15.23 1.87
CA GLY A 240 -14.87 -15.61 2.39
C GLY A 240 -13.68 -14.82 1.82
N LEU A 241 -13.47 -13.59 2.30
CA LEU A 241 -12.17 -12.89 2.32
C LEU A 241 -12.23 -11.82 3.43
N SER A 242 -11.69 -12.14 4.61
CA SER A 242 -11.68 -11.25 5.78
C SER A 242 -10.36 -10.48 5.87
N GLN A 243 -10.36 -9.26 5.31
CA GLN A 243 -9.54 -8.07 5.61
C GLN A 243 -9.02 -7.40 4.31
N PRO A 244 -9.24 -6.09 4.13
CA PRO A 244 -8.74 -5.38 2.95
C PRO A 244 -7.24 -5.10 3.07
N THR A 245 -6.44 -5.72 2.20
CA THR A 245 -5.02 -5.40 2.03
C THR A 245 -4.89 -4.06 1.29
N PHE A 246 -4.17 -3.09 1.86
CA PHE A 246 -4.00 -1.76 1.26
C PHE A 246 -3.02 -1.82 0.07
N VAL A 247 -3.52 -1.61 -1.15
CA VAL A 247 -2.74 -1.67 -2.42
C VAL A 247 -2.39 -0.27 -2.96
N GLY A 248 -2.57 0.77 -2.15
CA GLY A 248 -2.53 2.17 -2.59
C GLY A 248 -3.76 2.56 -3.43
N GLN A 249 -4.27 3.78 -3.22
CA GLN A 249 -5.56 4.25 -3.77
C GLN A 249 -5.64 4.27 -5.31
N ASN A 250 -4.50 4.27 -6.00
CA ASN A 250 -4.42 4.41 -7.46
C ASN A 250 -4.17 3.09 -8.21
N SER A 251 -4.11 1.94 -7.53
CA SER A 251 -3.92 0.67 -8.23
C SER A 251 -5.25 0.21 -8.86
N LEU A 252 -5.21 -0.31 -10.08
CA LEU A 252 -6.40 -0.87 -10.76
C LEU A 252 -7.16 -1.88 -9.88
N PRO A 253 -6.49 -2.80 -9.16
CA PRO A 253 -7.18 -3.68 -8.21
C PRO A 253 -7.83 -2.94 -7.05
N SER A 254 -7.22 -1.86 -6.53
CA SER A 254 -7.83 -1.02 -5.49
C SER A 254 -9.05 -0.30 -6.02
N LEU A 255 -8.98 0.39 -7.16
CA LEU A 255 -10.10 1.10 -7.78
C LEU A 255 -11.32 0.20 -8.03
N VAL A 256 -11.09 -1.02 -8.53
CA VAL A 256 -12.16 -1.99 -8.78
C VAL A 256 -12.72 -2.56 -7.47
N ASN A 257 -11.90 -2.73 -6.42
CA ASN A 257 -12.33 -3.28 -5.13
C ASN A 257 -12.94 -2.23 -4.18
N THR A 258 -12.60 -0.94 -4.30
CA THR A 258 -13.06 0.12 -3.38
C THR A 258 -14.33 0.84 -3.83
N THR A 259 -14.84 0.56 -5.03
CA THR A 259 -16.09 1.15 -5.52
C THR A 259 -17.28 0.44 -4.86
N PRO A 260 -17.99 1.06 -3.89
CA PRO A 260 -19.11 0.41 -3.22
C PRO A 260 -20.32 0.46 -4.15
N CYS A 261 -20.93 -0.70 -4.38
CA CYS A 261 -22.23 -0.73 -5.02
C CYS A 261 -23.31 -0.44 -4.00
N ALA A 262 -24.24 0.44 -4.34
CA ALA A 262 -25.53 0.47 -3.64
C ALA A 262 -26.34 -0.82 -3.88
N ASP A 263 -26.05 -1.56 -4.98
CA ASP A 263 -26.90 -2.67 -5.47
C ASP A 263 -26.17 -4.01 -5.73
N GLY A 264 -24.99 -4.23 -5.14
CA GLY A 264 -24.25 -5.50 -5.27
C GLY A 264 -23.61 -5.83 -6.64
N SER A 265 -23.79 -5.06 -7.72
CA SER A 265 -23.04 -5.24 -8.98
C SER A 265 -22.42 -3.96 -9.57
N PRO A 266 -21.16 -3.58 -9.24
CA PRO A 266 -20.44 -2.46 -9.87
C PRO A 266 -19.07 -2.83 -10.42
N ALA A 267 -18.56 -4.04 -10.18
CA ALA A 267 -17.24 -4.42 -10.67
C ALA A 267 -17.28 -4.54 -12.20
N ASP A 268 -18.41 -4.93 -12.79
CA ASP A 268 -18.51 -5.16 -14.23
C ASP A 268 -18.50 -3.87 -15.06
N ASP A 269 -18.98 -2.73 -14.56
CA ASP A 269 -18.98 -1.45 -15.30
C ASP A 269 -17.58 -0.85 -15.45
N MET A 270 -16.78 -0.81 -14.38
CA MET A 270 -15.38 -0.41 -14.49
C MET A 270 -14.58 -1.40 -15.33
N ARG A 271 -14.86 -2.70 -15.24
CA ARG A 271 -14.24 -3.70 -16.09
C ARG A 271 -14.63 -3.52 -17.56
N HIS A 272 -15.86 -3.10 -17.86
CA HIS A 272 -16.29 -2.77 -19.23
C HIS A 272 -15.54 -1.54 -19.74
N ALA A 273 -15.51 -0.45 -18.97
CA ALA A 273 -14.85 0.80 -19.33
C ALA A 273 -13.32 0.64 -19.52
N LEU A 274 -12.70 -0.24 -18.75
CA LEU A 274 -11.27 -0.56 -18.82
C LEU A 274 -10.94 -1.74 -19.75
N GLY A 275 -11.94 -2.37 -20.39
CA GLY A 275 -11.75 -3.54 -21.26
C GLY A 275 -11.22 -4.79 -20.57
N LEU A 276 -11.43 -4.90 -19.25
CA LEU A 276 -10.91 -5.97 -18.38
C LEU A 276 -11.88 -7.15 -18.22
N GLN A 277 -13.02 -7.16 -18.91
CA GLN A 277 -13.90 -8.31 -18.88
C GLN A 277 -13.35 -9.46 -19.72
N ASN A 278 -13.64 -10.70 -19.32
CA ASN A 278 -13.54 -11.86 -20.21
C ASN A 278 -14.69 -11.86 -21.24
N THR A 279 -14.97 -10.70 -21.83
CA THR A 279 -15.89 -10.57 -22.94
C THR A 279 -15.11 -10.78 -24.22
N TRP A 280 -15.46 -11.86 -24.92
CA TRP A 280 -15.09 -12.14 -26.30
C TRP A 280 -15.46 -11.01 -27.27
N ASP A 281 -16.27 -10.04 -26.80
CA ASP A 281 -16.87 -8.97 -27.59
C ASP A 281 -16.04 -7.68 -27.72
N VAL A 282 -14.96 -7.48 -26.95
CA VAL A 282 -14.27 -6.16 -26.88
C VAL A 282 -12.82 -6.16 -27.38
N TYR A 283 -12.38 -7.21 -28.10
CA TYR A 283 -11.09 -7.15 -28.80
C TYR A 283 -11.27 -6.87 -30.30
N PRO A 284 -10.82 -5.71 -30.82
CA PRO A 284 -11.06 -5.29 -32.22
C PRO A 284 -10.37 -6.17 -33.29
N TYR A 285 -9.75 -7.29 -32.92
CA TYR A 285 -8.94 -8.14 -33.81
C TYR A 285 -9.22 -9.66 -33.68
N LEU A 286 -10.26 -10.08 -32.95
CA LEU A 286 -10.66 -11.50 -32.85
C LEU A 286 -12.00 -11.73 -33.55
N GLU A 287 -12.03 -12.68 -34.49
CA GLU A 287 -13.26 -13.06 -35.19
C GLU A 287 -14.25 -13.76 -34.24
N ARG A 288 -15.51 -13.29 -34.27
CA ARG A 288 -16.64 -13.86 -33.53
C ARG A 288 -16.88 -15.31 -33.95
N SER A 289 -16.85 -16.25 -33.00
CA SER A 289 -17.48 -17.56 -33.21
C SER A 289 -18.36 -17.94 -32.01
N PRO A 290 -19.67 -18.17 -32.21
CA PRO A 290 -20.63 -18.46 -31.14
C PRO A 290 -20.50 -19.87 -30.52
N ALA A 291 -19.52 -20.66 -30.96
CA ALA A 291 -19.19 -21.99 -30.44
C ALA A 291 -17.81 -21.98 -29.76
N TYR A 292 -17.54 -20.95 -28.96
CA TYR A 292 -16.26 -20.79 -28.29
C TYR A 292 -16.16 -21.72 -27.07
N ASP A 293 -15.49 -22.85 -27.25
CA ASP A 293 -15.19 -23.80 -26.18
C ASP A 293 -13.81 -23.51 -25.58
N LEU A 294 -13.79 -22.85 -24.43
CA LEU A 294 -12.57 -22.47 -23.71
C LEU A 294 -11.67 -23.67 -23.41
N ALA A 295 -12.26 -24.84 -23.13
CA ALA A 295 -11.51 -26.06 -22.88
C ALA A 295 -10.77 -26.54 -24.14
N LYS A 296 -11.41 -26.41 -25.31
CA LYS A 296 -10.83 -26.75 -26.61
C LYS A 296 -9.72 -25.77 -27.01
N GLU A 297 -9.89 -24.49 -26.77
CA GLU A 297 -8.86 -23.49 -27.04
C GLU A 297 -7.61 -23.70 -26.19
N VAL A 298 -7.77 -23.83 -24.87
CA VAL A 298 -6.64 -24.09 -23.97
C VAL A 298 -5.95 -25.40 -24.34
N SER A 299 -6.71 -26.42 -24.75
CA SER A 299 -6.16 -27.70 -25.25
C SER A 299 -5.31 -27.56 -26.52
N LEU A 300 -5.54 -26.55 -27.37
CA LEU A 300 -4.77 -26.31 -28.60
C LEU A 300 -3.44 -25.59 -28.33
N LEU A 301 -3.34 -24.87 -27.23
CA LEU A 301 -2.14 -24.09 -26.89
C LEU A 301 -1.01 -24.97 -26.38
N VAL A 302 -1.34 -26.14 -25.83
CA VAL A 302 -0.33 -26.95 -25.15
C VAL A 302 0.48 -27.81 -26.14
N PRO A 303 1.83 -27.85 -26.02
CA PRO A 303 2.69 -28.58 -26.96
C PRO A 303 2.64 -30.11 -26.81
N ALA A 304 3.23 -30.80 -27.78
CA ALA A 304 3.30 -32.26 -27.82
C ALA A 304 4.12 -32.85 -26.64
N HIS A 305 3.78 -34.09 -26.26
CA HIS A 305 4.33 -34.82 -25.11
C HIS A 305 5.87 -34.80 -25.03
N GLN A 306 6.55 -35.06 -26.16
CA GLN A 306 8.02 -35.13 -26.21
C GLN A 306 8.70 -33.78 -25.95
N ASP A 307 8.05 -32.67 -26.34
CA ASP A 307 8.60 -31.33 -26.16
C ASP A 307 8.55 -30.91 -24.69
N VAL A 308 7.47 -31.24 -23.99
CA VAL A 308 7.28 -30.90 -22.58
C VAL A 308 8.33 -31.59 -21.71
N LEU A 309 8.47 -32.91 -21.83
CA LEU A 309 9.44 -33.68 -21.03
C LEU A 309 10.88 -33.23 -21.28
N ARG A 310 11.25 -33.06 -22.54
CA ARG A 310 12.62 -32.67 -22.91
C ARG A 310 12.97 -31.29 -22.34
N ARG A 311 12.06 -30.32 -22.44
CA ARG A 311 12.34 -28.92 -22.09
C ARG A 311 12.19 -28.65 -20.60
N TYR A 312 11.21 -29.28 -19.95
CA TYR A 312 11.04 -29.18 -18.51
C TYR A 312 12.17 -29.89 -17.75
N SER A 313 12.35 -31.18 -17.98
CA SER A 313 13.29 -32.00 -17.19
C SER A 313 14.75 -31.72 -17.54
N GLN A 314 15.11 -31.53 -18.82
CA GLN A 314 16.53 -31.35 -19.18
C GLN A 314 17.01 -29.90 -19.00
N CYS A 315 16.17 -28.91 -19.29
CA CYS A 315 16.59 -27.51 -19.34
C CYS A 315 16.09 -26.74 -18.12
N TYR A 316 14.78 -26.75 -17.83
CA TYR A 316 14.23 -25.92 -16.77
C TYR A 316 14.66 -26.40 -15.37
N GLN A 317 14.43 -27.67 -15.05
CA GLN A 317 14.72 -28.24 -13.73
C GLN A 317 16.23 -28.22 -13.41
N ASN A 318 17.07 -28.61 -14.37
CA ASN A 318 18.51 -28.72 -14.15
C ASN A 318 19.26 -27.39 -14.23
N ILE A 319 18.81 -26.45 -15.06
CA ILE A 319 19.54 -25.22 -15.35
C ILE A 319 18.76 -24.03 -14.78
N VAL A 320 17.59 -23.73 -15.36
CA VAL A 320 16.87 -22.48 -15.11
C VAL A 320 16.45 -22.30 -13.66
N TRP A 321 15.93 -23.34 -13.01
CA TRP A 321 15.41 -23.26 -11.66
C TRP A 321 16.49 -22.85 -10.63
N HIS A 322 17.74 -23.22 -10.87
CA HIS A 322 18.88 -22.83 -10.01
C HIS A 322 19.23 -21.34 -10.14
N PHE A 323 19.04 -20.75 -11.33
CA PHE A 323 19.28 -19.33 -11.57
C PHE A 323 18.07 -18.46 -11.22
N TYR A 324 16.86 -18.97 -11.43
CA TYR A 324 15.59 -18.24 -11.33
C TYR A 324 14.53 -19.09 -10.60
N PRO A 325 14.60 -19.23 -9.27
CA PRO A 325 13.70 -20.08 -8.47
C PRO A 325 12.34 -19.41 -8.23
N HIS A 326 11.65 -18.98 -9.30
CA HIS A 326 10.35 -18.29 -9.21
C HIS A 326 9.18 -19.24 -8.99
N VAL A 327 9.37 -20.53 -9.27
CA VAL A 327 8.38 -21.57 -8.98
C VAL A 327 8.56 -22.02 -7.53
N VAL A 328 7.51 -21.82 -6.73
CA VAL A 328 7.51 -22.01 -5.28
C VAL A 328 7.66 -23.49 -4.90
N ASP A 329 6.95 -24.37 -5.61
CA ASP A 329 7.00 -25.83 -5.41
C ASP A 329 7.25 -26.53 -6.76
N ALA A 330 8.47 -27.03 -6.93
CA ALA A 330 8.87 -27.75 -8.14
C ALA A 330 8.23 -29.16 -8.21
N GLN A 331 7.92 -29.79 -7.07
CA GLN A 331 7.28 -31.11 -7.03
C GLN A 331 5.80 -31.03 -7.41
N GLU A 332 5.11 -29.98 -6.98
CA GLU A 332 3.73 -29.72 -7.41
C GLU A 332 3.66 -29.43 -8.91
N LEU A 333 4.60 -28.65 -9.44
CA LEU A 333 4.70 -28.39 -10.89
C LEU A 333 4.98 -29.66 -11.69
N GLU A 334 5.88 -30.53 -11.21
CA GLU A 334 6.16 -31.83 -11.85
C GLU A 334 4.91 -32.73 -11.85
N SER A 335 4.19 -32.79 -10.73
CA SER A 335 2.93 -33.54 -10.62
C SER A 335 1.87 -33.03 -11.61
N LEU A 336 1.77 -31.71 -11.76
CA LEU A 336 0.89 -31.05 -12.73
C LEU A 336 1.26 -31.39 -14.17
N ILE A 337 2.55 -31.40 -14.50
CA ILE A 337 3.04 -31.80 -15.81
C ILE A 337 2.72 -33.28 -16.09
N CYS A 338 2.92 -34.18 -15.12
CA CYS A 338 2.55 -35.59 -15.26
C CYS A 338 1.05 -35.77 -15.55
N VAL A 339 0.18 -35.11 -14.78
CA VAL A 339 -1.28 -35.12 -15.01
C VAL A 339 -1.62 -34.61 -16.41
N TYR A 340 -0.91 -33.58 -16.88
CA TYR A 340 -1.10 -33.06 -18.23
C TYR A 340 -0.65 -34.05 -19.31
N LEU A 341 0.50 -34.70 -19.14
CA LEU A 341 1.03 -35.69 -20.08
C LEU A 341 0.12 -36.90 -20.21
N ASP A 342 -0.46 -37.36 -19.09
CA ASP A 342 -1.46 -38.43 -19.06
C ASP A 342 -2.70 -38.04 -19.87
N ARG A 343 -3.20 -36.81 -19.69
CA ARG A 343 -4.35 -36.29 -20.47
C ARG A 343 -4.01 -36.08 -21.95
N SER A 344 -2.78 -35.69 -22.27
CA SER A 344 -2.30 -35.53 -23.65
C SER A 344 -2.20 -36.87 -24.37
N SER A 345 -1.70 -37.92 -23.71
CA SER A 345 -1.64 -39.27 -24.28
C SER A 345 -3.04 -39.86 -24.53
N ALA A 346 -4.00 -39.55 -23.64
CA ALA A 346 -5.41 -39.90 -23.83
C ALA A 346 -6.04 -39.17 -25.03
N ARG A 347 -5.61 -37.94 -25.34
CA ARG A 347 -6.06 -37.20 -26.53
C ARG A 347 -5.54 -37.83 -27.83
N GLU A 348 -4.27 -38.22 -27.89
CA GLU A 348 -3.67 -38.84 -29.08
C GLU A 348 -4.33 -40.19 -29.41
N THR A 349 -4.82 -40.90 -28.39
CA THR A 349 -5.47 -42.22 -28.53
C THR A 349 -6.99 -42.15 -28.74
N SER A 350 -7.70 -41.17 -28.14
CA SER A 350 -9.17 -41.10 -28.16
C SER A 350 -9.78 -39.90 -28.89
N GLY A 351 -8.97 -38.93 -29.34
CA GLY A 351 -9.42 -37.72 -30.02
C GLY A 351 -10.19 -36.72 -29.14
N LYS A 352 -10.32 -37.00 -27.84
CA LYS A 352 -11.01 -36.13 -26.87
C LYS A 352 -10.16 -34.91 -26.49
N PRO A 353 -10.77 -33.76 -26.15
CA PRO A 353 -10.04 -32.59 -25.65
C PRO A 353 -9.31 -32.92 -24.34
N ILE A 354 -8.18 -32.25 -24.09
CA ILE A 354 -7.33 -32.47 -22.90
C ILE A 354 -8.10 -32.07 -21.63
N PHE A 355 -8.90 -31.02 -21.73
CA PHE A 355 -9.75 -30.54 -20.66
C PHE A 355 -11.22 -30.86 -20.98
N SER A 356 -11.96 -31.32 -19.98
CA SER A 356 -13.41 -31.48 -20.04
C SER A 356 -14.09 -30.15 -19.72
N SER A 357 -15.11 -29.76 -20.47
CA SER A 357 -15.93 -28.58 -20.16
C SER A 357 -16.90 -28.91 -19.00
N PRO A 358 -17.00 -28.07 -17.95
CA PRO A 358 -16.38 -26.75 -17.78
C PRO A 358 -14.93 -26.80 -17.23
N ILE A 359 -14.05 -25.97 -17.80
CA ILE A 359 -12.67 -25.81 -17.33
C ILE A 359 -12.60 -24.84 -16.13
N THR A 360 -11.79 -25.14 -15.12
CA THR A 360 -11.64 -24.27 -13.94
C THR A 360 -10.63 -23.14 -14.21
N GLN A 361 -10.78 -21.99 -13.52
CA GLN A 361 -9.78 -20.90 -13.62
C GLN A 361 -8.38 -21.35 -13.17
N LEU A 362 -8.31 -22.27 -12.21
CA LEU A 362 -7.06 -22.84 -11.73
C LEU A 362 -6.36 -23.67 -12.80
N ASP A 363 -7.10 -24.46 -13.60
CA ASP A 363 -6.53 -25.24 -14.71
C ASP A 363 -5.91 -24.34 -15.79
N ILE A 364 -6.56 -23.20 -16.08
CA ILE A 364 -6.06 -22.20 -17.04
C ILE A 364 -4.76 -21.56 -16.51
N ALA A 365 -4.75 -21.18 -15.23
CA ALA A 365 -3.59 -20.58 -14.58
C ALA A 365 -2.39 -21.54 -14.52
N ARG A 366 -2.65 -22.81 -14.17
CA ARG A 366 -1.68 -23.91 -14.19
C ARG A 366 -1.11 -24.15 -15.58
N THR A 367 -1.95 -24.08 -16.62
CA THR A 367 -1.50 -24.19 -18.01
C THR A 367 -0.62 -23.00 -18.41
N SER A 368 -0.97 -21.78 -17.98
CA SER A 368 -0.15 -20.58 -18.18
C SER A 368 1.24 -20.74 -17.55
N LEU A 369 1.31 -21.20 -16.30
CA LEU A 369 2.57 -21.42 -15.59
C LEU A 369 3.45 -22.45 -16.30
N MET A 370 2.88 -23.58 -16.70
CA MET A 370 3.61 -24.61 -17.44
C MET A 370 4.18 -24.07 -18.76
N LEU A 371 3.40 -23.31 -19.53
CA LEU A 371 3.87 -22.72 -20.80
C LEU A 371 4.97 -21.67 -20.57
N ALA A 372 4.88 -20.86 -19.51
CA ALA A 372 5.91 -19.90 -19.16
C ALA A 372 7.24 -20.59 -18.79
N VAL A 373 7.15 -21.67 -18.01
CA VAL A 373 8.28 -22.54 -17.64
C VAL A 373 8.94 -23.15 -18.87
N LEU A 374 8.15 -23.65 -19.83
CA LEU A 374 8.66 -24.17 -21.10
C LEU A 374 9.32 -23.08 -21.95
N ALA A 375 8.78 -21.86 -21.98
CA ALA A 375 9.38 -20.73 -22.69
C ALA A 375 10.78 -20.42 -22.14
N SER A 376 10.92 -20.41 -20.81
CA SER A 376 12.20 -20.20 -20.14
C SER A 376 13.18 -21.35 -20.39
N GLY A 377 12.71 -22.60 -20.31
CA GLY A 377 13.53 -23.78 -20.60
C GLY A 377 14.11 -23.80 -22.03
N VAL A 378 13.38 -23.27 -23.02
CA VAL A 378 13.84 -23.24 -24.42
C VAL A 378 15.10 -22.37 -24.61
N HIS A 379 15.28 -21.31 -23.82
CA HIS A 379 16.48 -20.47 -23.90
C HIS A 379 17.78 -21.25 -23.67
N PHE A 380 17.71 -22.28 -22.83
CA PHE A 380 18.85 -23.10 -22.41
C PHE A 380 18.91 -24.45 -23.14
N SER A 381 18.09 -24.64 -24.18
CA SER A 381 18.10 -25.87 -24.98
C SER A 381 19.25 -25.91 -26.00
N ASP A 382 19.60 -27.11 -26.48
CA ASP A 382 20.65 -27.33 -27.49
C ASP A 382 20.28 -26.86 -28.91
N GLN A 383 19.21 -26.10 -29.07
CA GLN A 383 18.72 -25.66 -30.39
C GLN A 383 19.53 -24.47 -30.92
N PRO A 384 19.59 -24.30 -32.26
CA PRO A 384 20.21 -23.12 -32.87
C PRO A 384 19.60 -21.80 -32.32
N PRO A 385 20.39 -20.72 -32.18
CA PRO A 385 19.93 -19.46 -31.56
C PRO A 385 18.63 -18.90 -32.14
N TYR A 386 18.48 -18.97 -33.48
CA TYR A 386 17.27 -18.51 -34.18
C TYR A 386 16.03 -19.33 -33.80
N HIS A 387 16.16 -20.65 -33.70
CA HIS A 387 15.06 -21.53 -33.32
C HIS A 387 14.69 -21.37 -31.84
N ARG A 388 15.67 -21.17 -30.95
CA ARG A 388 15.43 -20.90 -29.52
C ARG A 388 14.55 -19.67 -29.33
N LYS A 389 14.89 -18.56 -29.98
CA LYS A 389 14.15 -17.30 -29.87
C LYS A 389 12.71 -17.45 -30.34
N THR A 390 12.49 -17.94 -31.55
CA THR A 390 11.15 -18.09 -32.15
C THR A 390 10.26 -19.00 -31.31
N LEU A 391 10.82 -20.09 -30.80
CA LEU A 391 10.09 -21.11 -30.07
C LEU A 391 9.80 -20.70 -28.62
N SER A 392 10.73 -20.00 -27.98
CA SER A 392 10.51 -19.35 -26.69
C SER A 392 9.40 -18.30 -26.78
N GLN A 393 9.44 -17.45 -27.81
CA GLN A 393 8.41 -16.44 -28.06
C GLN A 393 7.04 -17.06 -28.31
N GLU A 394 6.97 -18.18 -29.03
CA GLU A 394 5.71 -18.88 -29.25
C GLU A 394 5.12 -19.42 -27.93
N TYR A 395 5.92 -20.01 -27.05
CA TYR A 395 5.44 -20.44 -25.73
C TYR A 395 5.08 -19.27 -24.82
N ALA A 396 5.86 -18.19 -24.83
CA ALA A 396 5.56 -16.98 -24.08
C ALA A 396 4.21 -16.37 -24.53
N ARG A 397 3.95 -16.32 -25.85
CA ARG A 397 2.69 -15.86 -26.42
C ARG A 397 1.51 -16.71 -25.95
N ARG A 398 1.66 -18.03 -25.95
CA ARG A 398 0.61 -18.96 -25.50
C ARG A 398 0.38 -18.87 -23.99
N ALA A 399 1.44 -18.74 -23.20
CA ALA A 399 1.36 -18.52 -21.75
C ALA A 399 0.60 -17.22 -21.44
N PHE A 400 0.98 -16.11 -22.08
CA PHE A 400 0.31 -14.83 -21.88
C PHE A 400 -1.16 -14.86 -22.30
N HIS A 401 -1.47 -15.59 -23.36
CA HIS A 401 -2.87 -15.83 -23.76
C HIS A 401 -3.64 -16.61 -22.69
N CYS A 402 -3.08 -17.68 -22.11
CA CYS A 402 -3.70 -18.39 -20.99
C CYS A 402 -3.88 -17.48 -19.76
N ALA A 403 -2.90 -16.66 -19.41
CA ALA A 403 -3.03 -15.68 -18.32
C ALA A 403 -4.16 -14.68 -18.60
N ARG A 404 -4.31 -14.22 -19.85
CA ARG A 404 -5.42 -13.37 -20.27
C ARG A 404 -6.76 -14.08 -20.09
N LEU A 405 -6.86 -15.35 -20.48
CA LEU A 405 -8.07 -16.16 -20.32
C LEU A 405 -8.48 -16.34 -18.85
N SER A 406 -7.52 -16.37 -17.93
CA SER A 406 -7.79 -16.41 -16.48
C SER A 406 -8.11 -15.03 -15.88
N ASN A 407 -8.10 -13.96 -16.68
CA ASN A 407 -8.34 -12.59 -16.26
C ASN A 407 -7.41 -12.13 -15.12
N PHE A 408 -6.10 -12.31 -15.35
CA PHE A 408 -5.08 -12.14 -14.32
C PHE A 408 -5.01 -10.76 -13.65
N LEU A 409 -5.51 -9.71 -14.32
CA LEU A 409 -5.52 -8.35 -13.77
C LEU A 409 -6.58 -8.17 -12.66
N LEU A 410 -7.68 -8.90 -12.73
CA LEU A 410 -8.81 -8.75 -11.80
C LEU A 410 -8.93 -9.90 -10.81
N ARG A 411 -8.50 -11.10 -11.19
CA ARG A 411 -8.48 -12.29 -10.34
C ARG A 411 -7.08 -12.90 -10.35
N PRO A 412 -6.08 -12.20 -9.81
CA PRO A 412 -4.75 -12.77 -9.70
C PRO A 412 -4.79 -13.99 -8.77
N ASN A 413 -3.94 -14.97 -9.05
CA ASN A 413 -3.68 -16.11 -8.18
C ASN A 413 -2.19 -16.42 -8.18
N LEU A 414 -1.75 -17.29 -7.27
CA LEU A 414 -0.33 -17.55 -7.07
C LEU A 414 0.33 -18.16 -8.32
N GLU A 415 -0.37 -19.01 -9.06
CA GLU A 415 0.11 -19.65 -10.28
C GLU A 415 0.36 -18.64 -11.39
N ILE A 416 -0.53 -17.65 -11.53
CA ILE A 416 -0.35 -16.56 -12.49
C ILE A 416 0.77 -15.61 -12.07
N ILE A 417 0.92 -15.28 -10.78
CA ILE A 417 2.05 -14.47 -10.32
C ILE A 417 3.38 -15.16 -10.70
N GLN A 418 3.52 -16.45 -10.40
CA GLN A 418 4.69 -17.24 -10.79
C GLN A 418 4.89 -17.25 -12.32
N ALA A 419 3.82 -17.41 -13.10
CA ALA A 419 3.88 -17.42 -14.56
C ALA A 419 4.39 -16.07 -15.11
N LEU A 420 3.89 -14.95 -14.60
CA LEU A 420 4.26 -13.61 -15.06
C LEU A 420 5.72 -13.28 -14.71
N LEU A 421 6.22 -13.71 -13.55
CA LEU A 421 7.63 -13.55 -13.17
C LEU A 421 8.56 -14.31 -14.13
N VAL A 422 8.22 -15.57 -14.44
CA VAL A 422 8.97 -16.36 -15.43
C VAL A 422 8.93 -15.69 -16.81
N LEU A 423 7.76 -15.16 -17.22
CA LEU A 423 7.63 -14.43 -18.49
C LEU A 423 8.45 -13.13 -18.52
N GLY A 424 8.54 -12.40 -17.40
CA GLY A 424 9.41 -11.22 -17.29
C GLY A 424 10.86 -11.54 -17.63
N HIS A 425 11.40 -12.64 -17.10
CA HIS A 425 12.75 -13.12 -17.41
C HIS A 425 12.90 -13.58 -18.85
N VAL A 426 11.87 -14.22 -19.40
CA VAL A 426 11.87 -14.62 -20.82
C VAL A 426 11.95 -13.39 -21.71
N LEU A 427 11.22 -12.30 -21.40
CA LEU A 427 11.29 -11.05 -22.15
C LEU A 427 12.67 -10.37 -22.00
N GLN A 428 13.22 -10.36 -20.79
CA GLN A 428 14.55 -9.79 -20.52
C GLN A 428 15.65 -10.51 -21.31
N ASN A 429 15.66 -11.85 -21.27
CA ASN A 429 16.60 -12.68 -22.01
C ASN A 429 16.47 -12.54 -23.54
N ASN A 430 15.30 -12.15 -24.03
CA ASN A 430 15.07 -11.87 -25.45
C ASN A 430 15.45 -10.43 -25.87
N GLY A 431 15.99 -9.63 -24.94
CA GLY A 431 16.38 -8.24 -25.17
C GLY A 431 15.20 -7.26 -25.14
N GLN A 432 14.03 -7.67 -24.64
CA GLN A 432 12.84 -6.82 -24.50
C GLN A 432 12.76 -6.27 -23.07
N ALA A 433 13.76 -5.48 -22.68
CA ALA A 433 13.88 -4.95 -21.33
C ALA A 433 12.67 -4.12 -20.93
N GLU A 434 12.23 -3.16 -21.73
CA GLU A 434 11.08 -2.29 -21.40
C GLU A 434 9.79 -3.09 -21.14
N ALA A 435 9.51 -4.08 -21.98
CA ALA A 435 8.33 -4.94 -21.82
C ALA A 435 8.45 -5.85 -20.58
N SER A 436 9.65 -6.35 -20.29
CA SER A 436 9.95 -7.10 -19.07
C SER A 436 9.70 -6.24 -17.83
N TRP A 437 10.24 -5.03 -17.79
CA TRP A 437 10.09 -4.08 -16.69
C TRP A 437 8.62 -3.71 -16.43
N ALA A 438 7.87 -3.38 -17.48
CA ALA A 438 6.44 -3.07 -17.35
C ALA A 438 5.64 -4.27 -16.84
N LEU A 439 5.96 -5.49 -17.31
CA LEU A 439 5.31 -6.72 -16.89
C LEU A 439 5.60 -7.01 -15.42
N LEU A 440 6.87 -6.98 -15.02
CA LEU A 440 7.31 -7.25 -13.65
C LEU A 440 6.74 -6.22 -12.65
N GLY A 441 6.73 -4.94 -13.02
CA GLY A 441 6.08 -3.89 -12.21
C GLY A 441 4.58 -4.15 -12.00
N THR A 442 3.87 -4.62 -13.04
CA THR A 442 2.46 -5.02 -12.94
C THR A 442 2.31 -6.25 -12.03
N THR A 443 3.16 -7.25 -12.19
CA THR A 443 3.16 -8.48 -11.39
C THR A 443 3.37 -8.19 -9.90
N ILE A 444 4.26 -7.25 -9.56
CA ILE A 444 4.47 -6.82 -8.17
C ILE A 444 3.18 -6.24 -7.58
N ARG A 445 2.48 -5.37 -8.31
CA ARG A 445 1.21 -4.80 -7.84
C ARG A 445 0.13 -5.86 -7.64
N LEU A 446 0.06 -6.84 -8.53
CA LEU A 446 -0.86 -7.97 -8.39
C LEU A 446 -0.50 -8.85 -7.19
N ALA A 447 0.79 -9.14 -6.97
CA ALA A 447 1.26 -9.89 -5.80
C ALA A 447 0.97 -9.14 -4.49
N GLN A 448 1.12 -7.81 -4.49
CA GLN A 448 0.73 -6.96 -3.37
C GLN A 448 -0.76 -7.04 -3.08
N SER A 449 -1.61 -7.03 -4.11
CA SER A 449 -3.07 -7.17 -3.95
C SER A 449 -3.50 -8.50 -3.33
N LEU A 450 -2.71 -9.56 -3.52
CA LEU A 450 -2.91 -10.87 -2.89
C LEU A 450 -2.36 -10.95 -1.46
N GLY A 451 -1.75 -9.89 -0.94
CA GLY A 451 -1.14 -9.91 0.39
C GLY A 451 0.11 -10.78 0.50
N LEU A 452 0.73 -11.19 -0.62
CA LEU A 452 1.94 -12.02 -0.63
C LEU A 452 3.16 -11.35 0.01
N HIS A 453 3.07 -10.04 0.19
CA HIS A 453 4.06 -9.16 0.78
C HIS A 453 3.97 -9.04 2.32
N SER A 454 2.89 -9.55 2.92
CA SER A 454 2.65 -9.46 4.38
C SER A 454 3.08 -10.74 5.11
N ALA A 455 3.90 -10.58 6.15
CA ALA A 455 4.38 -11.68 6.99
C ALA A 455 3.24 -12.46 7.69
N GLN A 456 2.10 -11.82 7.93
CA GLN A 456 0.93 -12.44 8.59
C GLN A 456 0.26 -13.52 7.72
N HIS A 457 0.31 -13.39 6.39
CA HIS A 457 -0.23 -14.39 5.46
C HIS A 457 0.71 -15.59 5.24
N ALA A 458 1.87 -15.59 5.91
CA ALA A 458 2.83 -16.69 5.91
C ALA A 458 2.69 -17.60 7.15
N GLU A 459 1.91 -17.21 8.16
CA GLU A 459 1.68 -18.02 9.37
C GLU A 459 0.80 -19.24 9.04
N GLY A 460 1.46 -20.39 8.83
CA GLY A 460 0.80 -21.68 8.56
C GLY A 460 1.43 -22.53 7.45
N LEU A 461 2.34 -21.96 6.66
CA LEU A 461 3.01 -22.67 5.55
C LEU A 461 4.33 -23.33 5.99
N PRO A 462 4.74 -24.44 5.34
CA PRO A 462 6.04 -25.08 5.57
C PRO A 462 7.22 -24.10 5.38
N SER A 463 8.30 -24.28 6.13
CA SER A 463 9.48 -23.40 6.15
C SER A 463 10.08 -23.14 4.76
N GLU A 464 10.09 -24.15 3.90
CA GLU A 464 10.60 -24.07 2.52
C GLU A 464 9.72 -23.18 1.64
N VAL A 465 8.39 -23.27 1.79
CA VAL A 465 7.41 -22.45 1.06
C VAL A 465 7.43 -21.00 1.52
N LYS A 466 7.72 -20.76 2.81
CA LYS A 466 7.94 -19.40 3.34
C LYS A 466 9.14 -18.75 2.65
N THR A 467 10.29 -19.41 2.65
CA THR A 467 11.53 -18.90 2.02
C THR A 467 11.36 -18.69 0.51
N SER A 468 10.65 -19.58 -0.19
CA SER A 468 10.34 -19.42 -1.62
C SER A 468 9.38 -18.26 -1.89
N ARG A 469 8.32 -18.08 -1.08
CA ARG A 469 7.42 -16.91 -1.17
C ARG A 469 8.14 -15.58 -0.95
N TYR A 470 9.03 -15.52 0.05
CA TYR A 470 9.86 -14.33 0.29
C TYR A 470 10.78 -14.06 -0.91
N LYS A 471 11.38 -15.07 -1.53
CA LYS A 471 12.16 -14.91 -2.78
C LYS A 471 11.35 -14.40 -3.96
N THR A 472 10.12 -14.87 -4.14
CA THR A 472 9.21 -14.42 -5.22
C THR A 472 8.83 -12.94 -5.10
N CYS A 473 8.83 -12.37 -3.89
CA CYS A 473 8.56 -10.95 -3.66
C CYS A 473 9.83 -10.08 -3.52
N GLU A 474 10.86 -10.50 -2.77
CA GLU A 474 12.02 -9.64 -2.45
C GLU A 474 13.16 -9.71 -3.47
N ALA A 475 13.41 -10.85 -4.14
CA ALA A 475 14.58 -10.99 -5.02
C ALA A 475 14.47 -10.18 -6.32
N GLU A 476 13.26 -9.95 -6.81
CA GLU A 476 12.99 -9.12 -7.99
C GLU A 476 12.85 -7.63 -7.66
N LEU A 477 12.34 -7.29 -6.46
CA LEU A 477 12.35 -5.91 -5.97
C LEU A 477 13.81 -5.41 -5.85
N ALA A 478 14.70 -6.19 -5.23
CA ALA A 478 16.11 -5.80 -5.10
C ALA A 478 16.83 -5.59 -6.45
N ASN A 479 16.57 -6.44 -7.45
CA ASN A 479 17.20 -6.33 -8.78
C ASN A 479 16.67 -5.14 -9.60
N LEU A 480 15.41 -4.73 -9.42
CA LEU A 480 14.83 -3.56 -10.10
C LEU A 480 15.23 -2.21 -9.44
N ALA A 481 15.76 -2.18 -8.21
CA ALA A 481 16.36 -0.95 -7.67
C ALA A 481 17.80 -0.70 -8.14
N MET A 482 18.58 -1.76 -8.33
CA MET A 482 20.03 -1.64 -8.56
C MET A 482 20.37 -0.94 -9.88
N ASP A 483 19.51 -1.01 -10.90
CA ASP A 483 19.77 -0.39 -12.21
C ASP A 483 19.17 1.02 -12.40
N ASN A 484 18.28 1.48 -11.50
CA ASN A 484 17.59 2.78 -11.64
C ASN A 484 18.28 3.96 -10.91
N PHE A 485 19.29 3.69 -10.08
CA PHE A 485 20.06 4.74 -9.40
C PHE A 485 21.53 4.69 -9.79
N GLY A 486 21.83 5.22 -10.98
CA GLY A 486 23.18 5.63 -11.32
C GLY A 486 23.72 6.60 -10.27
N ASN A 487 24.87 6.24 -9.70
CA ASN A 487 25.69 6.99 -8.72
C ASN A 487 25.18 7.07 -7.28
N ILE A 488 25.31 5.96 -6.54
CA ILE A 488 25.64 6.03 -5.11
C ILE A 488 26.76 5.02 -4.86
N GLU A 489 27.91 5.48 -4.35
CA GLU A 489 29.01 4.64 -3.87
C GLU A 489 28.50 3.77 -2.71
N TRP A 490 28.06 2.55 -3.02
CA TRP A 490 27.84 1.51 -2.03
C TRP A 490 29.15 0.76 -1.85
N GLY A 491 29.76 0.88 -0.66
CA GLY A 491 30.96 0.14 -0.28
C GLY A 491 30.70 -1.37 -0.20
N TRP A 492 30.57 -2.01 -1.35
CA TRP A 492 30.43 -3.44 -1.52
C TRP A 492 31.78 -3.99 -2.01
N ASP A 493 32.50 -4.68 -1.12
CA ASP A 493 33.68 -5.47 -1.50
C ASP A 493 33.21 -6.87 -1.93
N PRO A 494 33.43 -7.29 -3.20
CA PRO A 494 32.96 -8.58 -3.72
C PRO A 494 33.62 -9.82 -3.08
N TYR A 495 34.57 -9.65 -2.15
CA TYR A 495 35.37 -10.75 -1.60
C TYR A 495 35.15 -11.04 -0.12
N ASP A 496 34.23 -10.36 0.56
CA ASP A 496 33.95 -10.60 1.97
C ASP A 496 32.81 -11.63 2.15
N ASN A 497 33.18 -12.87 2.46
CA ASN A 497 32.28 -14.04 2.49
C ASN A 497 31.58 -14.28 3.83
N ASP A 498 31.73 -13.40 4.84
CA ASP A 498 31.37 -13.74 6.22
C ASP A 498 30.05 -13.15 6.76
N HIS A 499 29.23 -12.46 5.95
CA HIS A 499 27.97 -11.84 6.45
C HIS A 499 26.73 -12.18 5.59
N PHE A 500 26.46 -13.46 5.36
CA PHE A 500 25.13 -13.94 4.96
C PHE A 500 24.18 -13.94 6.18
N GLY A 501 23.70 -12.76 6.61
CA GLY A 501 22.85 -12.68 7.80
C GLY A 501 22.24 -11.32 8.12
N ALA A 502 21.98 -10.46 7.15
CA ALA A 502 21.29 -9.19 7.39
C ALA A 502 19.96 -9.14 6.61
N ASP A 503 18.87 -9.11 7.38
CA ASP A 503 17.48 -8.92 6.94
C ASP A 503 17.34 -7.61 6.15
N LEU A 504 17.36 -7.71 4.82
CA LEU A 504 16.89 -6.67 3.92
C LEU A 504 15.38 -6.81 3.75
N SER A 505 14.63 -6.36 4.77
CA SER A 505 13.17 -6.40 4.72
C SER A 505 12.62 -5.41 3.68
N MET A 506 11.60 -5.85 2.93
CA MET A 506 10.80 -5.08 1.97
C MET A 506 10.33 -3.68 2.42
N GLN A 507 10.36 -3.36 3.71
CA GLN A 507 10.08 -2.03 4.27
C GLN A 507 11.04 -0.96 3.72
N SER A 508 12.32 -1.30 3.60
CA SER A 508 13.37 -0.38 3.15
C SER A 508 13.25 0.04 1.69
N PHE A 509 12.49 -0.72 0.90
CA PHE A 509 12.29 -0.51 -0.54
C PHE A 509 11.05 0.35 -0.85
N LEU A 510 10.05 0.34 0.03
CA LEU A 510 8.83 1.16 -0.09
C LEU A 510 9.02 2.58 0.45
N ASP A 511 10.07 2.81 1.25
CA ASP A 511 10.44 4.11 1.81
C ASP A 511 11.30 4.98 0.84
N LEU A 512 11.62 4.45 -0.36
CA LEU A 512 12.24 5.16 -1.50
C LEU A 512 11.21 5.37 -2.61
#